data_AF-A0A7J4VG98-F1
#
_entry.id   AF-A0A7J4VG98-F1
#
_cell.length_a   1.000
_cell.length_b   1.000
_cell.length_c   1.000
_cell.angle_alpha   90.00
_cell.angle_beta   90.00
_cell.angle_gamma   90.00
#
_symmetry.space_group_name_H-M   'P 1'
#
loop_
_entity.id
_entity.type
_entity.pdbx_description
1 polymer ?
#
loop_
_entity_poly.entity_id
_entity_poly.type
_entity_poly.pdbx_seq_one_letter_code
_entity_poly.pdbx_strand_id
1 'polypeptide(L)'
;MKLKMTLLALFFILAGAGLVAFLLHGYVFSIYEVTLNEVPKVVISGDTVEITVIPVNGLGFRPPLRTAPFRMEFRQGEGLTAPAGGSTSEGSVKLKCLKPGRVEVLVIPEHALKPTMIEFEIK
;
A
#
# COMPACT_ATOMS: atom_id res chain seq x y z
N MET A 1 -46.67 -1.06 -27.66
CA MET A 1 -46.17 -1.89 -26.54
C MET A 1 -44.69 -2.24 -26.68
N LYS A 2 -44.23 -2.77 -27.83
CA LYS A 2 -42.81 -3.12 -28.08
C LYS A 2 -41.81 -1.97 -27.86
N LEU A 3 -42.09 -0.76 -28.34
CA LEU A 3 -41.19 0.40 -28.20
C LEU A 3 -40.91 0.81 -26.74
N LYS A 4 -41.92 0.70 -25.86
CA LYS A 4 -41.78 1.00 -24.42
C LYS A 4 -40.94 -0.08 -23.71
N MET A 5 -41.08 -1.35 -24.13
CA MET A 5 -40.25 -2.44 -23.62
C MET A 5 -38.78 -2.31 -24.06
N THR A 6 -38.51 -1.84 -25.28
CA THR A 6 -37.13 -1.57 -25.72
C THR A 6 -36.50 -0.38 -25.00
N LEU A 7 -37.25 0.69 -24.73
CA LEU A 7 -36.77 1.83 -23.93
C LEU A 7 -36.45 1.41 -22.47
N LEU A 8 -37.32 0.60 -21.86
CA LEU A 8 -37.10 0.10 -20.51
C LEU A 8 -35.89 -0.84 -20.45
N ALA A 9 -35.74 -1.76 -21.41
CA ALA A 9 -34.58 -2.63 -21.51
C ALA A 9 -33.29 -1.82 -21.71
N LEU A 10 -33.31 -0.82 -22.59
CA LEU A 10 -32.17 0.08 -22.81
C LEU A 10 -31.79 0.83 -21.53
N PHE A 11 -32.78 1.34 -20.78
CA PHE A 11 -32.54 1.98 -19.49
C PHE A 11 -31.83 1.04 -18.50
N PHE A 12 -32.30 -0.20 -18.34
CA PHE A 12 -31.67 -1.16 -17.44
C PHE A 12 -30.26 -1.56 -17.90
N ILE A 13 -30.02 -1.69 -19.21
CA ILE A 13 -28.68 -1.94 -19.75
C ILE A 13 -27.74 -0.78 -19.41
N LEU A 14 -28.17 0.47 -19.64
CA LEU A 14 -27.36 1.66 -19.34
C LEU A 14 -27.12 1.82 -17.83
N ALA A 15 -28.15 1.62 -17.00
CA ALA A 15 -28.02 1.66 -15.55
C ALA A 15 -27.07 0.57 -15.04
N GLY A 16 -27.18 -0.65 -15.57
CA GLY A 16 -26.28 -1.76 -15.24
C GLY A 16 -24.83 -1.46 -15.66
N ALA A 17 -24.63 -0.96 -16.87
CA ALA A 17 -23.30 -0.56 -17.35
C ALA A 17 -22.70 0.57 -16.48
N GLY A 18 -23.51 1.56 -16.10
CA GLY A 18 -23.10 2.65 -15.21
C GLY A 18 -22.70 2.15 -13.83
N LEU A 19 -23.46 1.22 -13.26
CA LEU A 19 -23.13 0.60 -11.97
C LEU A 19 -21.81 -0.19 -12.06
N VAL A 20 -21.63 -0.99 -13.11
CA VAL A 20 -20.38 -1.73 -13.33
C VAL A 20 -19.20 -0.78 -13.48
N ALA A 21 -19.34 0.30 -14.25
CA ALA A 21 -18.30 1.31 -14.40
C ALA A 21 -17.96 1.99 -13.06
N PHE A 22 -18.95 2.32 -12.24
CA PHE A 22 -18.75 2.89 -10.90
C PHE A 22 -18.00 1.94 -9.97
N LEU A 23 -18.38 0.66 -9.94
CA LEU A 23 -17.70 -0.35 -9.11
C LEU A 23 -16.27 -0.61 -9.58
N LEU A 24 -16.05 -0.71 -10.90
CA LEU A 24 -14.70 -0.84 -11.47
C LEU A 24 -13.83 0.37 -11.13
N HIS A 25 -14.38 1.58 -11.22
CA HIS A 25 -13.66 2.79 -10.83
C HIS A 25 -13.27 2.74 -9.35
N GLY A 26 -14.20 2.36 -8.47
CA GLY A 26 -13.94 2.17 -7.04
C GLY A 26 -12.86 1.12 -6.78
N TYR A 27 -12.89 0.00 -7.50
CA TYR A 27 -11.91 -1.07 -7.36
C TYR A 27 -10.50 -0.67 -7.83
N VAL A 28 -10.40 0.04 -8.96
CA VAL A 28 -9.11 0.36 -9.59
C VAL A 28 -8.46 1.60 -8.98
N PHE A 29 -9.24 2.62 -8.62
CA PHE A 29 -8.70 3.94 -8.29
C PHE A 29 -8.84 4.34 -6.82
N SER A 30 -9.71 3.69 -6.05
CA SER A 30 -9.91 4.05 -4.65
C SER A 30 -8.84 3.42 -3.76
N ILE A 31 -8.16 4.25 -2.97
CA ILE A 31 -7.38 3.80 -1.81
C ILE A 31 -8.24 4.13 -0.59
N TYR A 32 -8.63 3.10 0.15
CA TYR A 32 -9.41 3.24 1.37
C TYR A 32 -8.50 3.17 2.60
N GLU A 33 -7.60 2.18 2.61
CA GLU A 33 -6.64 1.96 3.68
C GLU A 33 -5.28 1.56 3.08
N VAL A 34 -4.27 1.47 3.95
CA VAL A 34 -2.98 0.89 3.57
C VAL A 34 -2.54 -0.11 4.62
N THR A 35 -1.79 -1.10 4.18
CA THR A 35 -1.18 -2.12 5.02
C THR A 35 0.32 -2.17 4.78
N LEU A 36 1.07 -2.79 5.68
CA LEU A 36 2.48 -3.04 5.48
C LEU A 36 2.70 -4.50 5.13
N ASN A 37 3.66 -4.76 4.25
CA ASN A 37 4.15 -6.11 4.07
C ASN A 37 4.84 -6.59 5.36
N GLU A 38 4.82 -7.90 5.62
CA GLU A 38 5.46 -8.46 6.80
C GLU A 38 6.97 -8.20 6.78
N VAL A 39 7.46 -7.54 7.82
CA VAL A 39 8.89 -7.31 8.04
C VAL A 39 9.43 -8.34 9.03
N PRO A 40 10.55 -9.02 8.73
CA PRO A 40 11.13 -9.98 9.66
C PRO A 40 11.52 -9.31 10.97
N LYS A 41 11.18 -9.93 12.11
CA LYS A 41 11.55 -9.42 13.44
C LYS A 41 13.06 -9.48 13.71
N VAL A 42 13.77 -10.37 13.01
CA VAL A 42 15.21 -10.56 13.15
C VAL A 42 15.82 -10.64 11.75
N VAL A 43 16.91 -9.92 11.53
CA VAL A 43 17.60 -9.80 10.24
C VAL A 43 19.11 -9.90 10.49
N ILE A 44 19.87 -10.42 9.53
CA ILE A 44 21.32 -10.57 9.67
C ILE A 44 22.02 -9.33 9.11
N SER A 45 23.11 -8.90 9.76
CA SER A 45 23.97 -7.84 9.23
C SER A 45 24.49 -8.20 7.84
N GLY A 46 24.36 -7.27 6.88
CA GLY A 46 24.64 -7.47 5.46
C GLY A 46 23.41 -7.71 4.60
N ASP A 47 22.30 -8.21 5.18
CA ASP A 47 21.05 -8.44 4.47
C ASP A 47 20.28 -7.14 4.20
N THR A 48 19.23 -7.25 3.40
CA THR A 48 18.33 -6.14 3.07
C THR A 48 16.93 -6.42 3.59
N VAL A 49 16.34 -5.42 4.24
CA VAL A 49 14.93 -5.40 4.62
C VAL A 49 14.17 -4.56 3.62
N GLU A 50 13.05 -5.07 3.13
CA GLU A 50 12.14 -4.31 2.29
C GLU A 50 10.90 -3.90 3.11
N ILE A 51 10.66 -2.59 3.18
CA ILE A 51 9.46 -2.02 3.78
C ILE A 51 8.56 -1.59 2.63
N THR A 52 7.41 -2.24 2.51
CA THR A 52 6.44 -1.98 1.44
C THR A 52 5.10 -1.61 2.03
N VAL A 53 4.58 -0.45 1.62
CA VAL A 53 3.23 0.03 1.93
C VAL A 53 2.30 -0.38 0.79
N ILE A 54 1.30 -1.19 1.11
CA ILE A 54 0.37 -1.75 0.15
C ILE A 54 -0.97 -1.01 0.28
N PRO A 55 -1.42 -0.27 -0.75
CA PRO A 55 -2.75 0.32 -0.74
C PRO A 55 -3.81 -0.78 -0.83
N VAL A 56 -4.94 -0.56 -0.17
CA VAL A 56 -6.10 -1.44 -0.18
C VAL A 56 -7.35 -0.60 -0.44
N ASN A 57 -8.21 -1.06 -1.36
CA ASN A 57 -9.45 -0.39 -1.71
C ASN A 57 -10.59 -0.76 -0.74
N GLY A 58 -11.75 -0.12 -0.86
CA GLY A 58 -12.91 -0.38 0.01
C GLY A 58 -13.52 -1.78 -0.11
N LEU A 59 -12.98 -2.63 -1.00
CA LEU A 59 -13.36 -4.03 -1.18
C LEU A 59 -12.31 -5.00 -0.60
N GLY A 60 -11.25 -4.48 0.03
CA GLY A 60 -10.18 -5.30 0.62
C GLY A 60 -9.12 -5.77 -0.37
N PHE A 61 -9.10 -5.25 -1.60
CA PHE A 61 -8.13 -5.65 -2.63
C PHE A 61 -7.08 -4.58 -2.85
N ARG A 62 -5.89 -4.99 -3.31
CA ARG A 62 -4.87 -4.07 -3.82
C ARG A 62 -5.34 -3.46 -5.14
N PRO A 63 -5.57 -2.13 -5.21
CA PRO A 63 -5.92 -1.48 -6.47
C PRO A 63 -4.76 -1.63 -7.47
N PRO A 64 -5.00 -2.18 -8.68
CA PRO A 64 -3.97 -2.30 -9.69
C PRO A 64 -3.51 -0.89 -10.12
N LEU A 65 -2.20 -0.71 -10.30
CA LEU A 65 -1.57 0.54 -10.77
C LEU A 65 -1.50 1.70 -9.75
N ARG A 66 -1.93 1.49 -8.50
CA ARG A 66 -1.78 2.49 -7.44
C ARG A 66 -0.61 2.16 -6.53
N THR A 67 0.17 3.18 -6.21
CA THR A 67 1.18 3.15 -5.16
C THR A 67 0.64 3.86 -3.91
N ALA A 68 1.29 3.62 -2.77
CA ALA A 68 0.99 4.30 -1.52
C ALA A 68 2.25 5.02 -1.02
N PRO A 69 2.45 6.29 -1.42
CA PRO A 69 3.56 7.09 -0.93
C PRO A 69 3.55 7.16 0.60
N PHE A 70 4.74 7.18 1.19
CA PHE A 70 4.90 7.28 2.63
C PHE A 70 6.17 8.05 3.02
N ARG A 71 6.27 8.35 4.32
CA ARG A 71 7.46 8.89 4.96
C ARG A 71 7.93 7.92 6.04
N MET A 72 9.24 7.89 6.26
CA MET A 72 9.86 7.12 7.34
C MET A 72 10.48 8.04 8.35
N GLU A 73 10.25 7.74 9.63
CA GLU A 73 10.95 8.37 10.75
C GLU A 73 11.63 7.28 11.58
N PHE A 74 12.95 7.31 11.66
CA PHE A 74 13.68 6.43 12.57
C PHE A 74 13.52 6.93 14.00
N ARG A 75 12.99 6.08 14.87
CA ARG A 75 12.99 6.29 16.32
C ARG A 75 14.26 5.74 16.95
N GLN A 76 14.77 4.65 16.39
CA GLN A 76 16.02 4.03 16.79
C GLN A 76 16.70 3.37 15.59
N GLY A 77 18.04 3.36 15.57
CA GLY A 77 18.80 2.52 14.65
C GLY A 77 18.99 3.10 13.24
N GLU A 78 18.79 4.40 13.03
CA GLU A 78 19.04 5.07 11.73
C GLU A 78 20.44 4.75 11.17
N GLY A 79 21.47 4.90 12.00
CA GLY A 79 22.86 4.60 11.64
C GLY A 79 23.22 3.10 11.54
N LEU A 80 22.27 2.20 11.80
CA LEU A 80 22.44 0.75 11.62
C LEU A 80 22.00 0.29 10.24
N THR A 81 21.36 1.15 9.46
CA THR A 81 20.85 0.84 8.13
C THR A 81 21.32 1.87 7.09
N ALA A 82 21.23 1.51 5.83
CA ALA A 82 21.44 2.45 4.72
C ALA A 82 20.45 2.18 3.59
N PRO A 83 20.10 3.20 2.77
CA PRO A 83 19.30 3.00 1.58
C PRO A 83 19.97 2.00 0.62
N ALA A 84 19.22 0.98 0.20
CA ALA A 84 19.66 -0.05 -0.74
C ALA A 84 18.89 -0.01 -2.07
N GLY A 85 17.76 0.69 -2.12
CA GLY A 85 16.94 0.84 -3.31
C GLY A 85 15.47 1.12 -2.99
N GLY A 86 14.66 1.22 -4.04
CA GLY A 86 13.25 1.63 -3.92
C GLY A 86 13.10 3.12 -3.63
N SER A 87 11.85 3.57 -3.54
CA SER A 87 11.49 4.93 -3.18
C SER A 87 10.23 4.94 -2.34
N THR A 88 10.21 5.76 -1.29
CA THR A 88 9.00 5.93 -0.50
C THR A 88 7.85 6.53 -1.31
N SER A 89 8.12 7.21 -2.43
CA SER A 89 7.10 7.67 -3.39
C SER A 89 6.49 6.53 -4.22
N GLU A 90 7.21 5.42 -4.38
CA GLU A 90 6.74 4.22 -5.08
C GLU A 90 6.03 3.25 -4.12
N GLY A 91 6.02 3.55 -2.82
CA GLY A 91 5.42 2.70 -1.80
C GLY A 91 6.29 1.52 -1.37
N SER A 92 7.58 1.48 -1.76
CA SER A 92 8.53 0.48 -1.26
C SER A 92 9.93 1.04 -1.09
N VAL A 93 10.62 0.67 -0.01
CA VAL A 93 12.01 1.06 0.22
C VAL A 93 12.79 -0.12 0.77
N LYS A 94 14.03 -0.25 0.32
CA LYS A 94 14.96 -1.30 0.74
C LYS A 94 16.04 -0.68 1.60
N LEU A 95 16.23 -1.25 2.78
CA LEU A 95 17.23 -0.84 3.76
C LEU A 95 18.25 -1.96 3.93
N LYS A 96 19.53 -1.67 3.64
CA LYS A 96 20.64 -2.58 3.94
C LYS A 96 20.97 -2.51 5.42
N CYS A 97 21.03 -3.65 6.09
CA CYS A 97 21.44 -3.78 7.48
C CYS A 97 22.97 -3.76 7.55
N LEU A 98 23.55 -2.82 8.29
CA LEU A 98 25.00 -2.60 8.33
C LEU A 98 25.65 -3.08 9.63
N LYS A 99 24.95 -2.91 10.75
CA LYS A 99 25.48 -3.18 12.09
C LYS A 99 24.41 -3.82 12.97
N PRO A 100 24.79 -4.70 13.90
CA PRO A 100 23.85 -5.27 14.86
C PRO A 100 23.22 -4.19 15.75
N GLY A 101 21.98 -4.44 16.15
CA GLY A 101 21.22 -3.57 17.04
C GLY A 101 19.73 -3.51 16.69
N ARG A 102 18.97 -2.81 17.54
CA ARG A 102 17.53 -2.63 17.36
C ARG A 102 17.24 -1.45 16.43
N VAL A 103 16.34 -1.67 15.48
CA VAL A 103 15.83 -0.65 14.58
C VAL A 103 14.34 -0.48 14.81
N GLU A 104 13.92 0.77 14.98
CA GLU A 104 12.51 1.15 15.13
C GLU A 104 12.22 2.25 14.10
N VAL A 105 11.30 1.96 13.18
CA VAL A 105 10.92 2.88 12.10
C VAL A 105 9.42 3.11 12.15
N LEU A 106 9.04 4.37 12.28
CA LEU A 106 7.66 4.79 12.12
C LEU A 106 7.40 5.06 10.63
N VAL A 107 6.49 4.28 10.06
CA VAL A 107 6.01 4.45 8.69
C VAL A 107 4.73 5.27 8.71
N ILE A 108 4.75 6.41 8.02
CA ILE A 108 3.65 7.38 7.95
C ILE A 108 3.17 7.46 6.50
N PRO A 109 2.10 6.74 6.14
CA PRO A 109 1.54 6.78 4.79
C PRO A 109 0.85 8.12 4.52
N GLU A 110 0.91 8.61 3.28
CA GLU A 110 0.25 9.88 2.92
C GLU A 110 -1.28 9.78 2.87
N HIS A 111 -1.80 8.57 2.64
CA HIS A 111 -3.24 8.33 2.42
C HIS A 111 -3.92 7.58 3.58
N ALA A 112 -3.20 7.21 4.63
CA ALA A 112 -3.74 6.40 5.71
C ALA A 112 -3.95 7.18 7.01
N LEU A 113 -4.94 6.77 7.78
CA LEU A 113 -5.32 7.41 9.03
C LEU A 113 -4.35 7.14 10.19
N LYS A 114 -3.53 6.07 10.11
CA LYS A 114 -2.69 5.63 11.23
C LYS A 114 -1.26 5.29 10.81
N PRO A 115 -0.26 6.00 11.37
CA PRO A 115 1.14 5.58 11.30
C PRO A 115 1.35 4.19 11.92
N THR A 116 2.30 3.43 11.39
CA THR A 116 2.60 2.09 11.90
C THR A 116 4.08 2.00 12.28
N MET A 117 4.35 1.48 13.47
CA MET A 117 5.72 1.22 13.93
C MET A 117 6.18 -0.15 13.45
N ILE A 118 7.36 -0.18 12.84
CA ILE A 118 8.07 -1.40 12.46
C ILE A 118 9.27 -1.53 13.38
N GLU A 119 9.44 -2.73 13.95
CA GLU A 119 10.55 -3.03 14.85
C GLU A 119 11.23 -4.32 14.41
N PHE A 120 12.54 -4.28 14.27
CA PHE A 120 13.35 -5.47 14.00
C PHE A 120 14.73 -5.37 14.64
N GLU A 121 15.32 -6.53 14.92
CA GLU A 121 16.66 -6.67 15.48
C GLU A 121 17.62 -7.13 14.39
N ILE A 122 18.73 -6.41 14.22
CA ILE A 122 19.84 -6.82 13.37
C ILE A 122 20.83 -7.61 14.23
N LYS A 123 21.18 -8.83 13.80
CA LYS A 123 22.18 -9.69 14.44
C LYS A 123 23.47 -9.74 13.66
#